data_AF-A0A142JQA9-F1
#
_entry.id   AF-A0A142JQA9-F1
#
_cell.length_a   1.000
_cell.length_b   1.000
_cell.length_c   1.000
_cell.angle_alpha   90.00
_cell.angle_beta   90.00
_cell.angle_gamma   90.00
#
_symmetry.space_group_name_H-M   'P 1'
#
loop_
_entity.id
_entity.type
_entity.pdbx_description
1 polymer ?
#
loop_
_entity_poly.entity_id
_entity_poly.type
_entity_poly.pdbx_seq_one_letter_code
_entity_poly.pdbx_strand_id
1 'polypeptide(L)' 'MDESEFIRRAALGRKADVDFETEIVLALSDITRAVRALHADMVERGITPPEAELLPLILEARAAMLRISK' A
#
# COMPACT_ATOMS: atom_id res chain seq x y z
N MET A 1 -13.89 4.21 15.27
CA MET A 1 -14.60 3.02 14.73
C MET A 1 -13.71 1.82 14.99
N ASP A 2 -14.27 0.71 15.48
CA ASP A 2 -13.50 -0.50 15.82
C ASP A 2 -13.12 -1.30 14.55
N GLU A 3 -11.89 -1.82 14.49
CA GLU A 3 -11.31 -2.57 13.36
C GLU A 3 -12.16 -3.81 13.02
N SER A 4 -12.71 -4.44 14.06
CA SER A 4 -13.67 -5.54 13.99
C SER A 4 -14.94 -5.20 13.20
N GLU A 5 -15.43 -3.97 13.36
CA GLU A 5 -16.66 -3.49 12.72
C GLU A 5 -16.41 -3.12 11.25
N PHE A 6 -15.22 -2.59 10.94
CA PHE A 6 -14.79 -2.28 9.58
C PHE A 6 -14.70 -3.54 8.71
N ILE A 7 -14.00 -4.58 9.19
CA ILE A 7 -13.84 -5.86 8.48
C ILE A 7 -15.22 -6.52 8.23
N ARG A 8 -16.12 -6.46 9.22
CA ARG A 8 -17.47 -7.03 9.11
C ARG A 8 -18.33 -6.32 8.05
N ARG A 9 -18.22 -5.00 7.90
CA ARG A 9 -18.96 -4.24 6.88
C ARG A 9 -18.43 -4.50 5.47
N ALA A 10 -17.10 -4.55 5.32
CA ALA A 10 -16.45 -4.86 4.04
C ALA A 10 -16.84 -6.27 3.52
N ALA A 11 -16.96 -7.26 4.41
CA ALA A 11 -17.37 -8.62 4.06
C ALA A 11 -18.85 -8.74 3.65
N LEU A 12 -19.71 -7.79 4.03
CA LEU A 12 -21.15 -7.83 3.78
C LEU A 12 -21.57 -7.14 2.46
N GLY A 13 -20.61 -6.67 1.65
CA GLY A 13 -20.86 -6.10 0.32
C GLY A 13 -21.71 -4.82 0.30
N ARG A 14 -22.07 -4.29 1.47
CA ARG A 14 -22.56 -2.92 1.58
C ARG A 14 -21.34 -2.05 1.28
N LYS A 15 -21.43 -1.21 0.24
CA LYS A 15 -20.51 -0.09 0.02
C LYS A 15 -20.45 0.68 1.33
N ALA A 16 -19.50 0.33 2.19
CA ALA A 16 -18.99 1.28 3.14
C ALA A 16 -18.49 2.41 2.25
N ASP A 17 -18.96 3.63 2.49
CA ASP A 17 -18.34 4.79 1.87
C ASP A 17 -16.88 4.75 2.33
N VAL A 18 -16.05 4.22 1.44
CA VAL A 18 -14.61 4.18 1.62
C VAL A 18 -14.23 5.64 1.44
N ASP A 19 -13.97 6.34 2.53
CA ASP A 19 -13.55 7.74 2.47
C ASP A 19 -12.42 7.86 1.43
N PHE A 20 -12.38 8.97 0.68
CA PHE A 20 -11.36 9.20 -0.36
C PHE A 20 -9.94 8.91 0.14
N GLU A 21 -9.68 9.17 1.43
CA GLU A 21 -8.45 8.84 2.13
C GLU A 21 -8.13 7.33 2.15
N THR A 22 -9.14 6.50 2.35
CA THR A 22 -9.00 5.03 2.32
C THR A 22 -8.76 4.51 0.89
N GLU A 23 -9.42 5.06 -0.13
CA GLU A 23 -9.12 4.70 -1.53
C GLU A 23 -7.67 5.03 -1.91
N ILE A 24 -7.17 6.19 -1.48
CA ILE A 24 -5.79 6.62 -1.68
C ILE A 24 -4.81 5.67 -0.97
N VAL A 25 -5.10 5.28 0.28
CA VAL A 25 -4.27 4.34 1.04
C VAL A 25 -4.22 2.95 0.38
N LEU A 26 -5.34 2.47 -0.17
CA LEU A 26 -5.40 1.20 -0.88
C LEU A 26 -4.57 1.26 -2.18
N ALA A 27 -4.74 2.30 -2.99
CA ALA A 27 -3.97 2.47 -4.23
C ALA A 27 -2.45 2.55 -3.96
N LEU A 28 -2.04 3.29 -2.93
CA LEU A 28 -0.63 3.40 -2.55
C LEU A 28 -0.07 2.08 -1.99
N SER A 29 -0.90 1.30 -1.28
CA SER A 29 -0.53 -0.04 -0.82
C SER A 29 -0.30 -0.99 -1.97
N ASP A 30 -1.13 -0.93 -3.01
CA ASP A 30 -0.99 -1.75 -4.22
C ASP A 30 0.27 -1.39 -5.01
N ILE A 31 0.57 -0.10 -5.15
CA ILE A 31 1.82 0.36 -5.78
C ILE A 31 3.03 -0.18 -5.00
N THR A 32 3.02 -0.07 -3.68
CA THR A 32 4.13 -0.57 -2.84
C THR A 32 4.32 -2.07 -3.00
N ARG A 33 3.22 -2.83 -3.10
CA ARG A 33 3.26 -4.28 -3.34
C ARG A 33 3.83 -4.62 -4.71
N ALA A 34 3.42 -3.88 -5.75
CA ALA A 34 3.93 -4.07 -7.11
C ALA A 34 5.43 -3.76 -7.21
N VAL A 35 5.90 -2.69 -6.57
CA VAL A 35 7.34 -2.34 -6.53
C VAL A 35 8.15 -3.44 -5.83
N ARG A 36 7.64 -4.01 -4.73
CA ARG A 36 8.29 -5.14 -4.04
C ARG A 36 8.35 -6.40 -4.90
N ALA A 37 7.27 -6.69 -5.64
CA ALA A 37 7.25 -7.82 -6.56
C ALA A 37 8.28 -7.63 -7.70
N LEU A 38 8.31 -6.43 -8.31
CA LEU A 38 9.30 -6.09 -9.32
C LEU A 38 10.73 -6.22 -8.79
N HIS A 39 10.99 -5.73 -7.58
CA HIS A 39 12.27 -5.90 -6.92
C HIS A 39 12.65 -7.39 -6.79
N ALA A 40 11.73 -8.24 -6.32
CA ALA A 40 11.97 -9.68 -6.19
C ALA A 40 12.28 -10.34 -7.54
N ASP A 41 11.52 -10.01 -8.59
CA ASP A 41 11.74 -10.51 -9.95
C ASP A 41 13.12 -10.11 -10.50
N MET A 42 13.56 -8.88 -10.21
CA MET A 42 14.90 -8.40 -10.60
C MET A 42 15.99 -9.22 -9.91
N VAL A 43 15.86 -9.44 -8.60
CA VAL A 43 16.81 -10.26 -7.83
C VAL A 43 16.85 -11.70 -8.35
N GLU A 44 15.70 -12.31 -8.62
CA GLU A 44 15.61 -13.67 -9.17
C GLU A 44 16.33 -13.80 -10.52
N ARG A 45 16.28 -12.74 -11.33
CA ARG A 45 16.95 -12.68 -12.64
C ARG A 45 18.42 -12.24 -12.57
N GLY A 46 18.96 -12.02 -11.37
CA GLY A 46 20.33 -11.54 -11.17
C GLY A 46 20.54 -10.08 -11.60
N ILE A 47 19.46 -9.31 -11.73
CA ILE A 47 19.50 -7.87 -12.04
C ILE A 47 19.56 -7.12 -10.70
N THR A 48 20.58 -6.29 -10.51
CA THR A 48 20.67 -5.44 -9.31
C THR A 48 19.55 -4.40 -9.32
N PRO A 49 18.63 -4.41 -8.35
CA PRO A 49 17.58 -3.39 -8.26
C PRO A 49 18.17 -2.02 -7.90
N PRO A 50 17.59 -0.91 -8.39
CA PRO A 50 18.06 0.45 -8.08
C PRO A 50 17.62 0.88 -6.68
N GLU A 51 18.12 0.19 -5.66
CA GLU A 51 17.70 0.36 -4.25
C GLU A 51 17.93 1.77 -3.72
N ALA A 52 19.03 2.41 -4.14
CA ALA A 52 19.34 3.78 -3.76
C ALA A 52 18.26 4.79 -4.22
N GLU A 53 17.54 4.46 -5.29
CA GLU A 53 16.48 5.30 -5.87
C GLU A 53 15.10 4.87 -5.37
N LEU A 54 14.86 3.55 -5.24
CA LEU A 54 13.56 3.00 -4.88
C LEU A 54 13.27 3.06 -3.37
N LEU A 55 14.25 2.76 -2.52
CA LEU A 55 14.02 2.67 -1.08
C LEU A 55 13.55 4.00 -0.46
N PRO A 56 14.12 5.18 -0.80
CA PRO A 56 13.63 6.46 -0.29
C PRO A 56 12.17 6.73 -0.67
N LEU A 57 11.79 6.44 -1.92
CA LEU A 57 10.43 6.64 -2.44
C LEU A 57 9.42 5.75 -1.71
N ILE A 58 9.76 4.48 -1.46
CA ILE A 58 8.91 3.54 -0.72
C ILE A 58 8.70 4.03 0.73
N LEU A 59 9.77 4.49 1.38
CA LEU A 59 9.70 4.98 2.76
C LEU A 59 8.87 6.26 2.87
N GLU A 60 9.03 7.19 1.92
CA GLU A 60 8.25 8.42 1.87
C GLU A 60 6.76 8.15 1.61
N ALA A 61 6.44 7.26 0.67
CA ALA A 61 5.07 6.84 0.40
C ALA A 61 4.43 6.19 1.65
N ARG A 62 5.15 5.32 2.35
CA ARG A 62 4.70 4.74 3.62
C ARG A 62 4.46 5.79 4.69
N ALA A 63 5.36 6.77 4.82
CA ALA A 63 5.20 7.85 5.78
C ALA A 63 3.98 8.73 5.45
N ALA A 64 3.73 9.01 4.16
CA ALA A 64 2.55 9.76 3.72
C ALA A 64 1.24 9.02 4.03
N MET A 65 1.17 7.71 3.74
CA MET A 65 0.01 6.87 4.08
C MET A 65 -0.30 6.90 5.58
N LEU A 66 0.73 6.81 6.43
CA LEU A 66 0.55 6.85 7.89
C LEU A 66 0.07 8.21 8.41
N ARG A 67 0.27 9.32 7.67
CA ARG A 67 -0.27 10.64 8.02
C ARG A 67 -1.74 10.78 7.66
N ILE A 68 -2.16 10.16 6.56
CA ILE A 68 -3.56 10.17 6.09
C ILE A 68 -4.43 9.29 6.99
N SER A 69 -3.87 8.19 7.53
CA SER A 69 -4.59 7.26 8.41
C SER A 69 -4.84 7.79 9.85
N LYS A 70 -4.53 9.05 10.16
CA LYS A 70 -4.72 9.66 11.49
C LYS A 70 -5.83 10.70 11.46
#